data_AF-A0A3D1FWJ0-F1
#
_entry.id   AF-A0A3D1FWJ0-F1
#
_cell.length_a   1.000
_cell.length_b   1.000
_cell.length_c   1.000
_cell.angle_alpha   90.00
_cell.angle_beta   90.00
_cell.angle_gamma   90.00
#
_symmetry.space_group_name_H-M   'P 1'
#
loop_
_entity.id
_entity.type
_entity.pdbx_description
1 polymer ?
#
loop_
_entity_poly.entity_id
_entity_poly.type
_entity_poly.pdbx_seq_one_letter_code
_entity_poly.pdbx_strand_id
1 'polypeptide(L)'
;GLDNFLGAGYPGYEGIPAYQRDLLRQSQLPVAYAHALLATLSLENFNDPTLVAQMVYQGKIALATEALTGYSIETSEVLGYRPEEWSFLETSESNIWEVMVREKMLFSTDMMVRQRLAEPAPFSKLGTAMDGDIPGRVARYIGYKLVKSYAENHRELSLKEIIKIRDAQKFLRDAQYKP
;
A
#
# COMPACT_ATOMS: atom_id res chain seq x y z
N GLY A 1 6.56 -3.78 22.26
CA GLY A 1 6.11 -4.40 20.99
C GLY A 1 4.62 -4.25 20.86
N LEU A 2 3.88 -4.88 21.78
CA LEU A 2 2.44 -4.65 21.98
C LEU A 2 2.16 -3.29 22.67
N ASP A 3 3.12 -2.80 23.44
CA ASP A 3 3.08 -1.48 24.12
C ASP A 3 3.01 -0.29 23.15
N ASN A 4 3.17 -0.55 21.84
CA ASN A 4 3.00 0.44 20.78
C ASN A 4 1.53 0.62 20.37
N PHE A 5 0.57 -0.12 20.95
CA PHE A 5 -0.85 -0.07 20.55
C PHE A 5 -1.78 0.45 21.65
N LEU A 6 -1.32 1.44 22.42
CA LEU A 6 -2.05 2.05 23.55
C LEU A 6 -3.13 3.06 23.14
N GLY A 7 -3.28 3.32 21.84
CA GLY A 7 -4.24 4.28 21.27
C GLY A 7 -3.58 5.61 20.90
N ALA A 8 -4.12 6.27 19.87
CA ALA A 8 -3.55 7.50 19.30
C ALA A 8 -3.44 8.68 20.30
N GLY A 9 -4.25 8.66 21.36
CA GLY A 9 -4.26 9.66 22.44
C GLY A 9 -3.32 9.37 23.60
N TYR A 10 -2.51 8.32 23.56
CA TYR A 10 -1.54 8.03 24.62
C TYR A 10 -0.49 9.16 24.72
N PRO A 11 -0.27 9.78 25.89
CA PRO A 11 0.65 10.92 26.04
C PRO A 11 2.08 10.63 25.59
N GLY A 12 2.54 9.38 25.70
CA GLY A 12 3.86 8.98 25.22
C GLY A 12 4.04 9.08 23.70
N TYR A 13 2.98 9.36 22.93
CA TYR A 13 3.05 9.51 21.48
C TYR A 13 3.10 10.97 21.01
N GLU A 14 3.14 11.99 21.87
CA GLU A 14 3.08 13.40 21.45
C GLU A 14 4.12 13.80 20.37
N GLY A 15 5.29 13.15 20.33
CA GLY A 15 6.31 13.35 19.29
C GLY A 15 6.09 12.61 17.96
N ILE A 16 5.04 11.77 17.86
CA ILE A 16 4.72 10.97 16.69
C ILE A 16 3.67 11.71 15.84
N PRO A 17 3.88 11.84 14.52
CA PRO A 17 2.91 12.47 13.62
C PRO A 17 1.52 11.81 13.72
N ALA A 18 0.45 12.61 13.64
CA ALA A 18 -0.93 12.15 13.83
C ALA A 18 -1.30 10.95 12.94
N TYR A 19 -0.97 11.04 11.64
CA TYR A 19 -1.24 9.98 10.67
C TYR A 19 -0.54 8.63 10.97
N GLN A 20 0.51 8.65 11.79
CA GLN A 20 1.15 7.42 12.29
C GLN A 20 0.53 6.96 13.61
N ARG A 21 0.20 7.90 14.50
CA ARG A 21 -0.45 7.61 15.79
C ARG A 21 -1.80 6.94 15.64
N ASP A 22 -2.55 7.28 14.60
CA ASP A 22 -3.85 6.68 14.34
C ASP A 22 -3.71 5.15 14.28
N LEU A 23 -2.65 4.63 13.68
CA LEU A 23 -2.39 3.19 13.55
C LEU A 23 -1.89 2.53 14.85
N LEU A 24 -1.59 3.29 15.90
CA LEU A 24 -1.11 2.81 17.20
C LEU A 24 -2.27 2.41 18.13
N ARG A 25 -3.27 1.69 17.61
CA ARG A 25 -4.49 1.27 18.31
C ARG A 25 -4.61 -0.26 18.38
N GLN A 26 -5.29 -0.79 19.39
CA GLN A 26 -5.40 -2.24 19.59
C GLN A 26 -5.99 -2.98 18.38
N SER A 27 -6.92 -2.37 17.62
CA SER A 27 -7.49 -2.99 16.42
C SER A 27 -6.50 -3.21 15.28
N GLN A 28 -5.32 -2.58 15.32
CA GLN A 28 -4.24 -2.78 14.35
C GLN A 28 -3.29 -3.93 14.73
N LEU A 29 -3.48 -4.58 15.89
CA LEU A 29 -2.67 -5.73 16.30
C LEU A 29 -2.69 -6.90 15.30
N PRO A 30 -3.84 -7.32 14.73
CA PRO A 30 -3.86 -8.37 13.71
C PRO A 30 -3.03 -8.03 12.47
N VAL A 31 -3.12 -6.77 12.02
CA VAL A 31 -2.35 -6.25 10.87
C VAL A 31 -0.85 -6.27 11.19
N ALA A 32 -0.47 -5.79 12.37
CA ALA A 32 0.93 -5.77 12.82
C ALA A 32 1.50 -7.20 12.97
N TYR A 33 0.72 -8.13 13.50
CA TYR A 33 1.09 -9.54 13.60
C TYR A 33 1.28 -10.18 12.21
N ALA A 34 0.35 -9.94 11.29
CA ALA A 34 0.47 -10.41 9.91
C ALA A 34 1.72 -9.84 9.22
N HIS A 35 2.02 -8.55 9.36
CA HIS A 35 3.27 -7.96 8.85
C HIS A 35 4.51 -8.62 9.46
N ALA A 36 4.53 -8.87 10.77
CA ALA A 36 5.64 -9.55 11.43
C ALA A 36 5.85 -10.97 10.90
N LEU A 37 4.76 -11.70 10.66
CA LEU A 37 4.81 -13.03 10.05
C LEU A 37 5.34 -12.97 8.61
N LEU A 38 4.85 -12.04 7.79
CA LEU A 38 5.28 -11.88 6.40
C LEU A 38 6.76 -11.49 6.29
N ALA A 39 7.28 -10.72 7.25
CA ALA A 39 8.70 -10.38 7.32
C ALA A 39 9.59 -11.63 7.48
N THR A 40 9.09 -12.71 8.09
CA THR A 40 9.83 -13.99 8.20
C THR A 40 9.88 -14.79 6.89
N LEU A 41 9.01 -14.48 5.93
CA LEU A 41 8.92 -15.20 4.66
C LEU A 41 9.95 -14.74 3.61
N SER A 42 10.81 -13.77 3.95
CA SER A 42 11.81 -13.18 3.06
C SER A 42 11.22 -12.82 1.70
N LEU A 43 10.12 -12.05 1.70
CA LEU A 43 9.60 -11.44 0.49
C LEU A 43 10.70 -10.50 -0.03
N GLU A 44 11.47 -10.98 -1.00
CA GLU A 44 12.56 -10.21 -1.58
C GLU A 44 11.99 -8.96 -2.24
N ASN A 45 12.39 -7.80 -1.71
CA ASN A 45 12.20 -6.55 -2.44
C ASN A 45 13.27 -6.52 -3.54
N PHE A 46 12.83 -6.31 -4.78
CA PHE A 46 13.67 -6.47 -5.95
C PHE A 46 14.85 -5.49 -5.93
N ASN A 47 15.93 -5.83 -6.64
CA ASN A 47 16.95 -4.86 -7.07
C ASN A 47 16.41 -3.88 -8.14
N ASP A 48 15.09 -3.74 -8.26
CA ASP A 48 14.42 -2.86 -9.20
C ASP A 48 14.07 -1.54 -8.49
N PRO A 49 14.74 -0.42 -8.84
CA PRO A 49 14.52 0.86 -8.19
C PRO A 49 13.26 1.59 -8.70
N THR A 50 12.47 1.01 -9.60
CA THR A 50 11.28 1.67 -10.15
C THR A 50 10.18 1.82 -9.09
N LEU A 51 9.35 2.86 -9.26
CA LEU A 51 8.17 3.06 -8.42
C LEU A 51 7.23 1.85 -8.47
N VAL A 52 6.99 1.28 -9.66
CA VAL A 52 6.12 0.11 -9.80
C VAL A 52 6.62 -1.10 -9.01
N ALA A 53 7.94 -1.34 -8.95
CA ALA A 53 8.47 -2.41 -8.12
C ALA A 53 8.11 -2.23 -6.65
N GLN A 54 8.24 -1.00 -6.14
CA GLN A 54 7.81 -0.66 -4.77
C GLN A 54 6.29 -0.79 -4.59
N MET A 55 5.49 -0.35 -5.56
CA MET A 55 4.03 -0.50 -5.54
C MET A 55 3.62 -1.97 -5.45
N VAL A 56 4.17 -2.82 -6.31
CA VAL A 56 3.91 -4.27 -6.34
C VAL A 56 4.35 -4.93 -5.05
N TYR A 57 5.52 -4.57 -4.52
CA TYR A 57 6.00 -5.07 -3.23
C TYR A 57 5.03 -4.76 -2.10
N GLN A 58 4.63 -3.50 -1.97
CA GLN A 58 3.65 -3.07 -0.95
C GLN A 58 2.27 -3.69 -1.18
N GLY A 59 1.86 -3.87 -2.44
CA GLY A 59 0.60 -4.50 -2.82
C GLY A 59 0.54 -5.98 -2.45
N LYS A 60 1.64 -6.71 -2.61
CA LYS A 60 1.75 -8.12 -2.17
C LYS A 60 1.66 -8.25 -0.66
N ILE A 61 2.32 -7.36 0.07
CA ILE A 61 2.22 -7.33 1.53
C ILE A 61 0.77 -7.06 1.92
N ALA A 62 0.11 -6.08 1.31
CA ALA A 62 -1.28 -5.75 1.59
C ALA A 62 -2.23 -6.92 1.27
N LEU A 63 -2.11 -7.56 0.10
CA LEU A 63 -2.94 -8.71 -0.28
C LEU A 63 -2.73 -9.90 0.66
N ALA A 64 -1.47 -10.18 1.03
CA ALA A 64 -1.18 -11.28 1.95
C ALA A 64 -1.64 -10.97 3.38
N THR A 65 -1.56 -9.71 3.80
CA THR A 65 -2.05 -9.26 5.11
C THR A 65 -3.56 -9.39 5.17
N GLU A 66 -4.28 -8.94 4.14
CA GLU A 66 -5.74 -9.10 4.01
C GLU A 66 -6.15 -10.58 4.09
N ALA A 67 -5.43 -11.46 3.40
CA ALA A 67 -5.69 -12.91 3.47
C ALA A 67 -5.43 -13.51 4.86
N LEU A 68 -4.45 -12.99 5.61
CA LEU A 68 -4.11 -13.45 6.97
C LEU A 68 -5.09 -12.91 8.04
N THR A 69 -5.56 -11.67 7.90
CA THR A 69 -6.53 -11.07 8.83
C THR A 69 -7.97 -11.54 8.56
N GLY A 70 -8.23 -12.02 7.33
CA GLY A 70 -9.54 -12.45 6.88
C GLY A 70 -10.58 -11.31 6.91
N TYR A 71 -11.86 -11.68 6.85
CA TYR A 71 -12.99 -10.74 6.77
C TYR A 71 -13.25 -9.93 8.05
N SER A 72 -12.48 -10.15 9.12
CA SER A 72 -12.66 -9.45 10.40
C SER A 72 -12.12 -8.02 10.40
N ILE A 73 -11.25 -7.70 9.44
CA ILE A 73 -10.61 -6.39 9.30
C ILE A 73 -10.89 -5.89 7.89
N GLU A 74 -11.33 -4.63 7.78
CA GLU A 74 -11.57 -4.01 6.49
C GLU A 74 -10.27 -3.80 5.70
N THR A 75 -10.34 -3.82 4.38
CA THR A 75 -9.18 -3.59 3.51
C THR A 75 -8.54 -2.22 3.75
N SER A 76 -9.34 -1.19 4.01
CA SER A 76 -8.89 0.16 4.41
C SER A 76 -7.97 0.09 5.63
N GLU A 77 -8.40 -0.62 6.68
CA GLU A 77 -7.64 -0.85 7.92
C GLU A 77 -6.35 -1.65 7.68
N VAL A 78 -6.38 -2.65 6.80
CA VAL A 78 -5.18 -3.43 6.39
C VAL A 78 -4.12 -2.52 5.74
N LEU A 79 -4.56 -1.58 4.90
CA LEU A 79 -3.67 -0.61 4.26
C LEU A 79 -3.36 0.61 5.14
N GLY A 80 -4.06 0.77 6.27
CA GLY A 80 -3.87 1.87 7.22
C GLY A 80 -4.49 3.18 6.77
N TYR A 81 -5.60 3.14 6.05
CA TYR A 81 -6.39 4.30 5.65
C TYR A 81 -7.62 4.46 6.52
N ARG A 82 -7.97 5.71 6.82
CA ARG A 82 -9.28 6.05 7.39
C ARG A 82 -10.38 5.84 6.34
N PRO A 83 -11.63 5.61 6.74
CA PRO A 83 -12.73 5.41 5.79
C PRO A 83 -12.88 6.53 4.76
N GLU A 84 -12.65 7.79 5.15
CA GLU A 84 -12.74 8.94 4.25
C GLU A 84 -11.59 8.99 3.25
N GLU A 85 -10.37 8.62 3.69
CA GLU A 85 -9.20 8.51 2.83
C GLU A 85 -9.37 7.39 1.81
N TRP A 86 -9.92 6.25 2.25
CA TRP A 86 -10.23 5.13 1.36
C TRP A 86 -11.28 5.51 0.30
N SER A 87 -12.37 6.16 0.73
CA SER A 87 -13.43 6.60 -0.18
C SER A 87 -12.92 7.63 -1.21
N PHE A 88 -12.03 8.54 -0.79
CA PHE A 88 -11.36 9.46 -1.71
C PHE A 88 -10.51 8.72 -2.74
N LEU A 89 -9.70 7.74 -2.28
CA LEU A 89 -8.83 6.95 -3.15
C LEU A 89 -9.63 6.15 -4.18
N GLU A 90 -10.76 5.57 -3.80
CA GLU A 90 -11.66 4.87 -4.72
C GLU A 90 -12.28 5.81 -5.75
N THR A 91 -12.73 7.00 -5.34
CA THR A 91 -13.38 7.96 -6.24
C THR A 91 -12.36 8.62 -7.20
N SER A 92 -11.11 8.76 -6.76
CA SER A 92 -10.05 9.43 -7.52
C SER A 92 -9.08 8.46 -8.19
N GLU A 93 -9.31 7.15 -8.10
CA GLU A 93 -8.38 6.09 -8.53
C GLU A 93 -7.94 6.27 -9.98
N SER A 94 -8.90 6.45 -10.90
CA SER A 94 -8.66 6.61 -12.33
C SER A 94 -7.85 7.87 -12.63
N ASN A 95 -8.14 9.00 -11.97
CA ASN A 95 -7.42 10.25 -12.13
C ASN A 95 -5.97 10.15 -11.63
N ILE A 96 -5.77 9.53 -10.46
CA ILE A 96 -4.45 9.28 -9.89
C ILE A 96 -3.62 8.41 -10.84
N TRP A 97 -4.23 7.32 -11.34
CA TRP A 97 -3.58 6.42 -12.28
C TRP A 97 -3.20 7.13 -13.59
N GLU A 98 -4.09 7.92 -14.16
CA GLU A 98 -3.83 8.67 -15.39
C GLU A 98 -2.62 9.61 -15.22
N VAL A 99 -2.55 10.33 -14.10
CA VAL A 99 -1.41 11.20 -13.78
C VAL A 99 -0.11 10.38 -13.68
N MET A 100 -0.13 9.25 -12.95
CA MET A 100 1.05 8.38 -12.82
C MET A 100 1.55 7.86 -14.17
N VAL A 101 0.64 7.50 -15.08
CA VAL A 101 0.98 7.03 -16.44
C VAL A 101 1.49 8.19 -17.31
N ARG A 102 0.77 9.30 -17.36
CA ARG A 102 1.09 10.48 -18.18
C ARG A 102 2.46 11.05 -17.83
N GLU A 103 2.74 11.19 -16.53
CA GLU A 103 4.01 11.68 -16.02
C GLU A 103 5.09 10.59 -15.94
N LYS A 104 4.82 9.38 -16.47
CA LYS A 104 5.73 8.23 -16.51
C LYS A 104 6.31 7.85 -15.13
N MET A 105 5.55 8.10 -14.07
CA MET A 105 6.01 7.89 -12.69
C MET A 105 6.22 6.42 -12.37
N LEU A 106 5.42 5.52 -12.96
CA LEU A 106 5.48 4.08 -12.71
C LEU A 106 6.88 3.50 -12.95
N PHE A 107 7.58 4.02 -13.97
CA PHE A 107 8.93 3.58 -14.35
C PHE A 107 10.03 4.47 -13.78
N SER A 108 9.69 5.49 -12.99
CA SER A 108 10.66 6.38 -12.39
C SER A 108 11.51 5.65 -11.36
N THR A 109 12.82 5.85 -11.44
CA THR A 109 13.80 5.37 -10.45
C THR A 109 14.20 6.48 -9.46
N ASP A 110 13.59 7.66 -9.58
CA ASP A 110 13.85 8.80 -8.71
C ASP A 110 13.38 8.52 -7.27
N MET A 111 14.33 8.59 -6.34
CA MET A 111 14.09 8.39 -4.92
C MET A 111 13.06 9.40 -4.36
N MET A 112 13.05 10.63 -4.87
CA MET A 112 12.10 11.66 -4.41
C MET A 112 10.66 11.32 -4.82
N VAL A 113 10.47 10.76 -6.03
CA VAL A 113 9.17 10.26 -6.49
C VAL A 113 8.70 9.12 -5.61
N ARG A 114 9.60 8.19 -5.26
CA ARG A 114 9.28 7.08 -4.35
C ARG A 114 8.92 7.59 -2.96
N GLN A 115 9.70 8.50 -2.41
CA GLN A 115 9.50 9.04 -1.07
C GLN A 115 8.15 9.75 -0.93
N ARG A 116 7.76 10.57 -1.92
CA ARG A 116 6.50 11.33 -1.83
C ARG A 116 5.24 10.50 -2.10
N LEU A 117 5.37 9.31 -2.70
CA LEU A 117 4.23 8.47 -3.11
C LEU A 117 4.08 7.16 -2.33
N ALA A 118 5.18 6.55 -1.87
CA ALA A 118 5.18 5.24 -1.23
C ALA A 118 5.43 5.29 0.29
N GLU A 119 6.12 6.31 0.78
CA GLU A 119 6.46 6.40 2.20
C GLU A 119 5.34 7.05 3.03
N PRO A 120 5.26 6.73 4.35
CA PRO A 120 4.33 7.36 5.27
C PRO A 120 4.46 8.90 5.28
N ALA A 121 3.41 9.58 4.85
CA ALA A 121 3.29 11.04 4.83
C ALA A 121 1.83 11.44 5.13
N PRO A 122 1.55 12.69 5.54
CA PRO A 122 0.18 13.16 5.70
C PRO A 122 -0.60 13.17 4.38
N PHE A 123 0.09 13.38 3.26
CA PHE A 123 -0.49 13.37 1.91
C PHE A 123 0.58 12.99 0.87
N SER A 124 0.14 12.52 -0.30
CA SER A 124 1.02 12.17 -1.42
C SER A 124 1.04 13.25 -2.49
N LYS A 125 2.21 13.52 -3.06
CA LYS A 125 2.41 14.61 -4.03
C LYS A 125 2.58 14.08 -5.45
N LEU A 126 1.54 14.21 -6.27
CA LEU A 126 1.60 13.89 -7.70
C LEU A 126 2.01 15.09 -8.56
N GLY A 127 2.10 16.30 -7.99
CA GLY A 127 2.33 17.53 -8.74
C GLY A 127 1.05 18.13 -9.31
N THR A 128 -0.08 17.89 -8.65
CA THR A 128 -1.41 18.36 -9.05
C THR A 128 -2.01 19.31 -8.01
N ALA A 129 -3.05 20.05 -8.37
CA ALA A 129 -3.77 20.91 -7.44
C ALA A 129 -4.46 20.13 -6.30
N MET A 130 -4.72 18.84 -6.50
CA MET A 130 -5.37 17.94 -5.52
C MET A 130 -4.37 17.28 -4.56
N ASP A 131 -3.07 17.56 -4.65
CA ASP A 131 -2.04 16.88 -3.86
C ASP A 131 -2.32 16.91 -2.34
N GLY A 132 -2.95 17.97 -1.83
CA GLY A 132 -3.31 18.07 -0.41
C GLY A 132 -4.39 17.09 0.03
N ASP A 133 -5.21 16.60 -0.89
CA ASP A 133 -6.33 15.69 -0.63
C ASP A 133 -5.94 14.23 -0.83
N ILE A 134 -4.84 13.94 -1.55
CA ILE A 134 -4.39 12.58 -1.82
C ILE A 134 -3.77 11.99 -0.54
N PRO A 135 -4.35 10.93 0.04
CA PRO A 135 -3.77 10.30 1.22
C PRO A 135 -2.33 9.84 0.98
N GLY A 136 -1.50 9.92 2.03
CA GLY A 136 -0.13 9.43 1.96
C GLY A 136 -0.06 7.94 1.59
N ARG A 137 1.08 7.49 1.07
CA ARG A 137 1.27 6.11 0.58
C ARG A 137 0.34 5.71 -0.58
N VAL A 138 -0.11 6.64 -1.41
CA VAL A 138 -0.95 6.34 -2.59
C VAL A 138 -0.40 5.23 -3.48
N ALA A 139 0.94 5.10 -3.60
CA ALA A 139 1.59 4.01 -4.32
C ALA A 139 1.28 2.62 -3.72
N ARG A 140 1.12 2.51 -2.40
CA ARG A 140 0.68 1.28 -1.72
C ARG A 140 -0.76 0.92 -2.10
N TYR A 141 -1.64 1.91 -2.16
CA TYR A 141 -3.03 1.70 -2.56
C TYR A 141 -3.14 1.17 -4.00
N ILE A 142 -2.55 1.89 -4.96
CA ILE A 142 -2.56 1.48 -6.37
C ILE A 142 -1.82 0.14 -6.54
N GLY A 143 -0.72 -0.07 -5.84
CA GLY A 143 0.00 -1.34 -5.83
C GLY A 143 -0.85 -2.51 -5.35
N TYR A 144 -1.66 -2.32 -4.30
CA TYR A 144 -2.63 -3.32 -3.85
C TYR A 144 -3.68 -3.61 -4.91
N LYS A 145 -4.29 -2.57 -5.51
CA LYS A 145 -5.30 -2.73 -6.58
C LYS A 145 -4.73 -3.48 -7.79
N LEU A 146 -3.49 -3.18 -8.17
CA LEU A 146 -2.78 -3.86 -9.25
C LEU A 146 -2.56 -5.35 -8.95
N VAL A 147 -2.03 -5.67 -7.76
CA VAL A 147 -1.75 -7.06 -7.35
C VAL A 147 -3.04 -7.85 -7.15
N LYS A 148 -4.10 -7.22 -6.61
CA LYS A 148 -5.42 -7.83 -6.47
C LYS A 148 -6.02 -8.15 -7.84
N SER A 149 -6.00 -7.21 -8.77
CA SER A 149 -6.49 -7.41 -10.14
C SER A 149 -5.70 -8.51 -10.86
N TYR A 150 -4.38 -8.58 -10.67
CA TYR A 150 -3.57 -9.70 -11.15
C TYR A 150 -4.04 -11.04 -10.56
N ALA A 151 -4.26 -11.12 -9.24
CA ALA A 151 -4.71 -12.34 -8.57
C ALA A 151 -6.11 -12.80 -9.06
N GLU A 152 -7.02 -11.86 -9.31
CA GLU A 152 -8.37 -12.13 -9.80
C GLU A 152 -8.38 -12.69 -11.23
N ASN A 153 -7.41 -12.28 -12.05
CA ASN A 153 -7.21 -12.75 -13.42
C ASN A 153 -6.38 -14.05 -13.52
N HIS A 154 -5.75 -14.47 -12.43
CA HIS A 154 -4.92 -15.69 -12.36
C HIS A 154 -5.36 -16.57 -11.19
N ARG A 155 -6.63 -16.98 -11.20
CA ARG A 155 -7.25 -17.76 -10.10
C ARG A 155 -6.64 -19.15 -9.91
N GLU A 156 -5.90 -19.64 -10.89
CA GLU A 156 -5.12 -20.88 -10.83
C GLU A 156 -3.88 -20.76 -9.93
N LEU A 157 -3.41 -19.53 -9.65
CA LEU A 157 -2.26 -19.30 -8.79
C LEU A 157 -2.69 -19.15 -7.33
N SER A 158 -1.96 -19.81 -6.43
CA SER A 158 -2.09 -19.57 -4.99
C SER A 158 -1.49 -18.22 -4.59
N LEU A 159 -1.94 -17.68 -3.46
CA LEU A 159 -1.36 -16.47 -2.86
C LEU A 159 0.17 -16.59 -2.69
N LYS A 160 0.66 -17.77 -2.28
CA LYS A 160 2.09 -18.05 -2.10
C LYS A 160 2.86 -17.95 -3.42
N GLU A 161 2.27 -18.36 -4.52
CA GLU A 161 2.88 -18.21 -5.85
C GLU A 161 2.90 -16.75 -6.27
N ILE A 162 1.80 -16.02 -6.09
CA ILE A 162 1.68 -14.61 -6.47
C ILE A 162 2.70 -13.73 -5.75
N ILE A 163 2.82 -13.85 -4.42
CA ILE A 163 3.74 -13.01 -3.64
C ILE A 163 5.21 -13.29 -3.97
N LYS A 164 5.53 -14.48 -4.50
CA LYS A 164 6.88 -14.89 -4.92
C LYS A 164 7.26 -14.46 -6.35
N ILE A 165 6.31 -13.99 -7.17
CA ILE A 165 6.60 -13.52 -8.53
C ILE A 165 7.62 -12.38 -8.47
N ARG A 166 8.76 -12.51 -9.16
CA ARG A 166 9.80 -11.47 -9.07
C ARG A 166 9.66 -10.31 -10.05
N ASP A 167 8.99 -10.53 -11.17
CA ASP A 167 8.84 -9.51 -12.20
C ASP A 167 7.69 -8.54 -11.85
N ALA A 168 8.01 -7.33 -11.39
CA ALA A 168 7.01 -6.30 -11.12
C ALA A 168 6.29 -5.82 -12.39
N GLN A 169 6.98 -5.83 -13.54
CA GLN A 169 6.39 -5.47 -14.83
C GLN A 169 5.34 -6.47 -15.28
N LYS A 170 5.46 -7.73 -14.85
CA LYS A 170 4.43 -8.76 -15.07
C LYS A 170 3.08 -8.34 -14.50
N PHE A 171 3.07 -7.73 -13.30
CA PHE A 171 1.83 -7.24 -12.71
C PHE A 171 1.20 -6.12 -13.55
N LEU A 172 1.98 -5.18 -14.10
CA LEU A 172 1.43 -4.15 -14.99
C LEU A 172 0.84 -4.72 -16.28
N ARG A 173 1.51 -5.68 -16.91
CA ARG A 173 1.08 -6.25 -18.19
C ARG A 173 -0.14 -7.15 -18.05
N ASP A 174 -0.12 -8.01 -17.04
CA ASP A 174 -1.05 -9.14 -16.96
C ASP A 174 -2.21 -8.87 -15.98
N ALA A 175 -2.14 -7.82 -15.14
CA ALA A 175 -3.27 -7.45 -14.29
C ALA A 175 -4.47 -6.96 -15.08
N GLN A 176 -4.30 -6.50 -16.33
CA GLN A 176 -5.35 -5.80 -17.09
C GLN A 176 -5.98 -4.64 -16.29
N TYR A 177 -5.20 -4.04 -15.38
CA TYR A 177 -5.66 -2.99 -14.48
C TYR A 177 -6.01 -1.73 -15.26
N LYS A 178 -7.30 -1.38 -15.23
CA LYS A 178 -7.91 -0.21 -15.86
C LYS A 178 -8.90 0.41 -14.88
N PRO A 179 -8.40 1.17 -13.90
CA PRO A 179 -9.24 1.85 -12.92
C PRO A 179 -10.12 2.91 -13.56
#